data_AF-A0AAU3LSH3-F1
#
_entry.id   AF-A0AAU3LSH3-F1
#
_cell.length_a   1.000
_cell.length_b   1.000
_cell.length_c   1.000
_cell.angle_alpha   90.00
_cell.angle_beta   90.00
_cell.angle_gamma   90.00
#
_symmetry.space_group_name_H-M   'P 1'
#
loop_
_entity.id
_entity.type
_entity.pdbx_description
1 polymer ?
#
loop_
_entity_poly.entity_id
_entity_poly.type
_entity_poly.pdbx_seq_one_letter_code
_entity_poly.pdbx_strand_id
1 'polypeptide(L)' 'MMYALSEHEKLGETGQEQVDAFAGHFTASPRVAVRFVLGSGHNTDHHAAGRAFHLEQLAFALQCSRTAV' A
#
# COMPACT_ATOMS: atom_id res chain seq x y z
N MET A 1 -8.95 1.87 1.90
CA MET A 1 -8.10 1.32 0.83
C MET A 1 -6.66 1.20 1.33
N MET A 2 -5.99 0.07 1.09
CA MET A 2 -4.54 -0.06 1.32
C MET A 2 -3.83 -0.44 0.02
N TYR A 3 -2.74 0.26 -0.31
CA TYR A 3 -1.98 0.06 -1.55
C TYR A 3 -0.48 0.23 -1.31
N ALA A 4 0.33 -0.55 -2.01
CA ALA A 4 1.78 -0.40 -2.01
C ALA A 4 2.30 -0.53 -3.44
N LEU A 5 3.21 0.37 -3.83
CA LEU A 5 3.94 0.33 -5.09
C LEU A 5 5.41 0.12 -4.82
N SER A 6 6.03 -0.79 -5.56
CA SER A 6 7.43 -1.14 -5.40
C SER A 6 8.34 -0.31 -6.30
N GLU A 7 9.54 0.00 -5.80
CA GLU A 7 10.57 0.75 -6.54
C GLU A 7 10.98 0.08 -7.85
N HIS A 8 11.06 -1.26 -7.88
CA HIS A 8 11.47 -2.02 -9.06
C HIS A 8 10.29 -2.70 -9.76
N GLU A 9 9.09 -2.16 -9.61
CA GLU A 9 7.95 -2.54 -10.44
C GLU A 9 8.24 -2.26 -11.93
N LYS A 10 7.76 -3.13 -12.82
CA LYS A 10 8.01 -3.05 -14.27
C LYS A 10 6.75 -3.12 -15.13
N LEU A 11 5.58 -3.31 -14.51
CA LEU A 11 4.30 -3.37 -15.20
C LEU A 11 3.67 -1.98 -15.40
N GLY A 12 4.25 -0.92 -14.82
CA GLY A 12 3.74 0.44 -14.94
C GLY A 12 4.76 1.49 -14.48
N GLU A 13 4.30 2.74 -14.41
CA GLU A 13 5.08 3.84 -13.85
C GLU A 13 5.28 3.65 -12.35
N THR A 14 6.47 4.01 -11.86
CA THR A 14 6.87 3.87 -10.46
C THR A 14 7.35 5.19 -9.92
N GLY A 15 7.04 5.47 -8.66
CA GLY A 15 7.51 6.65 -7.96
C GLY A 15 6.55 7.04 -6.86
N GLN A 16 7.00 7.94 -5.98
CA GLN A 16 6.15 8.44 -4.90
C GLN A 16 4.95 9.21 -5.45
N GLU A 17 5.13 9.93 -6.56
CA GLU A 17 4.07 10.65 -7.26
C GLU A 17 2.93 9.74 -7.73
N GLN A 18 3.25 8.51 -8.15
CA GLN A 18 2.24 7.53 -8.57
C GLN A 18 1.44 7.00 -7.37
N VAL A 19 2.12 6.80 -6.24
CA VAL A 19 1.48 6.41 -4.98
C VAL A 19 0.54 7.51 -4.49
N ASP A 20 0.96 8.77 -4.57
CA ASP A 20 0.16 9.92 -4.15
C ASP A 20 -1.03 10.15 -5.10
N ALA A 21 -0.82 10.03 -6.41
CA ALA A 21 -1.88 10.09 -7.41
C ALA A 21 -2.93 9.00 -7.19
N PHE A 22 -2.50 7.76 -6.93
CA PHE A 22 -3.39 6.65 -6.60
C PHE A 22 -4.24 6.95 -5.37
N ALA A 23 -3.63 7.48 -4.30
CA ALA A 23 -4.35 7.88 -3.09
C ALA A 23 -5.39 8.98 -3.37
N GLY A 24 -5.05 9.93 -4.23
CA GLY A 24 -5.90 11.06 -4.62
C GLY A 24 -7.23 10.66 -5.26
N HIS A 25 -7.34 9.46 -5.84
CA HIS A 25 -8.59 8.96 -6.40
C HIS A 25 -9.62 8.54 -5.35
N PHE A 26 -9.22 8.31 -4.09
CA PHE A 26 -10.10 7.78 -3.04
C PHE A 26 -10.71 8.89 -2.15
N THR A 27 -11.29 9.91 -2.76
CA THR A 27 -11.77 11.13 -2.07
C THR A 27 -12.89 10.91 -1.05
N ALA A 28 -13.69 9.85 -1.20
CA ALA A 28 -14.76 9.49 -0.28
C ALA A 28 -14.40 8.32 0.66
N SER A 29 -13.16 7.81 0.60
CA SER A 29 -12.77 6.71 1.47
C SER A 29 -12.43 7.24 2.87
N PRO A 30 -13.01 6.68 3.94
CA PRO A 30 -12.74 7.17 5.30
C PRO A 30 -11.29 6.90 5.73
N ARG A 31 -10.61 5.97 5.08
CA ARG A 31 -9.22 5.58 5.36
C ARG A 31 -8.52 5.15 4.09
N VAL A 32 -7.39 5.79 3.80
CA VAL A 32 -6.49 5.43 2.71
C VAL A 32 -5.08 5.29 3.30
N ALA A 33 -4.45 4.15 3.10
CA ALA A 33 -3.06 3.89 3.48
C ALA A 33 -2.28 3.52 2.21
N VAL A 34 -1.30 4.34 1.84
CA VAL A 34 -0.47 4.12 0.66
C VAL A 34 1.01 4.11 1.03
N ARG A 35 1.81 3.38 0.27
CA ARG A 35 3.25 3.26 0.51
C ARG A 35 4.03 3.06 -0.79
N PHE A 36 5.17 3.76 -0.90
CA PHE A 36 6.22 3.39 -1.84
C PHE A 36 7.26 2.49 -1.14
N VAL A 37 7.57 1.34 -1.72
CA VAL A 37 8.41 0.31 -1.10
C VAL A 37 9.76 0.24 -1.81
N LEU A 38 10.78 0.78 -1.15
CA LEU A 38 12.16 0.75 -1.63
C LEU A 38 12.74 -0.67 -1.60
N GLY A 39 13.59 -0.98 -2.57
CA GLY A 39 14.31 -2.26 -2.68
C GLY A 39 13.42 -3.48 -2.93
N SER A 40 12.19 -3.27 -3.39
CA SER A 40 11.20 -4.33 -3.65
C SER A 40 10.81 -4.35 -5.13
N GLY A 41 10.41 -5.51 -5.62
CA GLY A 41 9.78 -5.71 -6.93
C GLY A 41 8.28 -5.97 -6.81
N HIS A 42 7.69 -6.45 -7.91
CA HIS A 42 6.24 -6.70 -8.04
C HIS A 42 5.64 -7.50 -6.86
N ASN A 43 6.36 -8.51 -6.38
CA ASN A 43 5.91 -9.41 -5.33
C ASN A 43 6.47 -9.00 -3.96
N THR A 44 6.08 -7.83 -3.45
CA THR A 44 6.60 -7.23 -2.19
C THR A 44 6.60 -8.16 -0.99
N ASP A 45 5.58 -9.01 -0.89
CA ASP A 45 5.41 -10.04 0.12
C ASP A 45 6.52 -11.11 0.12
N HIS A 46 7.20 -11.31 -1.03
CA HIS A 46 8.31 -12.24 -1.19
C HIS A 46 9.69 -11.58 -0.98
N HIS A 47 9.74 -10.26 -0.78
CA HIS A 47 10.97 -9.52 -0.51
C HIS A 47 11.18 -9.30 0.99
N ALA A 48 12.31 -8.67 1.37
CA ALA A 48 12.64 -8.37 2.77
C ALA A 48 11.55 -7.52 3.48
N ALA A 49 10.82 -6.70 2.73
CA ALA A 49 9.70 -5.91 3.25
C ALA A 49 8.43 -6.74 3.54
N GLY A 50 8.33 -7.97 3.07
CA GLY A 50 7.09 -8.74 3.03
C GLY A 50 6.47 -9.01 4.40
N ARG A 51 7.30 -9.36 5.41
CA ARG A 51 6.79 -9.57 6.78
C ARG A 51 6.16 -8.30 7.36
N ALA A 52 6.81 -7.16 7.17
CA ALA A 52 6.27 -5.88 7.64
C ALA A 52 4.99 -5.54 6.89
N PHE A 53 4.98 -5.71 5.57
CA PHE A 53 3.82 -5.45 4.72
C PHE A 53 2.58 -6.27 5.12
N HIS A 54 2.73 -7.58 5.39
CA HIS A 54 1.64 -8.42 5.87
C HIS A 54 1.07 -7.94 7.22
N LEU A 55 1.93 -7.55 8.16
CA LEU A 55 1.49 -7.06 9.46
C LEU A 55 0.74 -5.73 9.34
N GLU A 56 1.20 -4.84 8.45
CA GLU A 56 0.53 -3.58 8.14
C GLU A 56 -0.87 -3.83 7.54
N GLN A 57 -1.01 -4.81 6.64
CA GLN A 57 -2.31 -5.20 6.07
C GLN A 57 -3.29 -5.70 7.14
N LEU A 58 -2.83 -6.57 8.05
CA LEU A 58 -3.64 -7.07 9.16
C LEU A 58 -4.05 -5.94 10.12
N ALA A 59 -3.12 -5.03 10.43
CA ALA A 59 -3.40 -3.88 11.28
C ALA A 59 -4.42 -2.94 10.63
N PHE A 60 -4.29 -2.67 9.33
CA PHE A 60 -5.25 -1.87 8.58
C PHE A 60 -6.65 -2.51 8.57
N ALA A 61 -6.74 -3.81 8.31
CA ALA A 61 -8.01 -4.53 8.34
C ALA A 61 -8.69 -4.46 9.73
N LEU A 62 -7.91 -4.60 10.80
CA LEU A 62 -8.42 -4.44 12.17
C LEU A 62 -8.92 -3.02 12.46
N GLN A 63 -8.24 -1.99 11.95
CA GLN A 63 -8.70 -0.61 12.11
C GLN A 63 -10.01 -0.35 11.34
N CYS A 64 -10.14 -0.92 10.15
CA CYS A 64 -11.36 -0.84 9.36
C CYS A 64 -12.53 -1.56 10.05
N SER A 65 -12.33 -2.75 10.61
CA SER A 65 -13.41 -3.50 11.28
C SER A 65 -13.91 -2.79 12.55
N ARG A 66 -13.06 -2.04 13.24
CA ARG A 66 -13.44 -1.27 14.44
C ARG A 66 -14.21 0.01 14.13
N THR A 67 -14.27 0.44 12.87
CA THR A 67 -14.97 1.68 12.46
C THR A 67 -16.42 1.40 11.99
N ALA A 68 -16.93 0.16 12.15
CA ALA A 68 -18.27 -0.26 11.72
C ALA A 68 -19.32 -0.25 12.86
N VAL A 69 -19.25 0.72 13.78
CA VAL A 69 -20.24 0.93 14.86
C VAL A 69 -20.83 2.33 14.75
#